data_AF-A0A1S1HUX2-F1
#
_entry.id   AF-A0A1S1HUX2-F1
#
_cell.length_a   1.000
_cell.length_b   1.000
_cell.length_c   1.000
_cell.angle_alpha   90.00
_cell.angle_beta   90.00
_cell.angle_gamma   90.00
#
_symmetry.space_group_name_H-M   'P 1'
#
loop_
_entity.id
_entity.type
_entity.pdbx_description
1 polymer ?
#
loop_
_entity_poly.entity_id
_entity_poly.type
_entity_poly.pdbx_seq_one_letter_code
_entity_poly.pdbx_strand_id
1 'polypeptide(L)'
;MKVIMPCLYLFFLFVSVFPSNVLGDDVVKNTKPDKIKEFKQKQSNDFKELKEKIIENENKGLPLLIDSHTMVTNVFQEDDYIVMTYEIKGIPIEIFKSDTAVENAKKILTANYCQDESNMNLWRVVFSSGIRHFYYIDGKEAMSVEIQPNECYQSIKKVN
;
A
#
# COMPACT_ATOMS: atom_id res chain seq x y z
N MET A 1 -31.99 11.04 -37.26
CA MET A 1 -30.52 10.91 -37.29
C MET A 1 -29.91 12.28 -37.53
N LYS A 2 -29.32 12.89 -36.49
CA LYS A 2 -28.45 14.06 -36.60
C LYS A 2 -27.33 13.87 -35.58
N VAL A 3 -26.16 13.54 -36.09
CA VAL A 3 -24.91 13.54 -35.35
C VAL A 3 -24.38 14.97 -35.45
N ILE A 4 -24.35 15.69 -34.33
CA ILE A 4 -23.49 16.87 -34.14
C ILE A 4 -22.99 16.81 -32.70
N MET A 5 -21.76 16.34 -32.56
CA MET A 5 -20.91 16.53 -31.38
C MET A 5 -20.46 17.99 -31.34
N PRO A 6 -20.47 18.65 -30.19
CA PRO A 6 -19.44 19.64 -29.95
C PRO A 6 -18.83 19.55 -28.56
N CYS A 7 -17.50 19.65 -28.57
CA CYS A 7 -16.64 20.18 -27.52
C CYS A 7 -16.67 19.46 -26.17
N LEU A 8 -15.63 18.64 -26.00
CA LEU A 8 -14.69 18.75 -24.89
C LEU A 8 -14.71 20.18 -24.29
N TYR A 9 -15.55 20.39 -23.29
CA TYR A 9 -15.44 21.55 -22.43
C TYR A 9 -14.28 21.26 -21.48
N LEU A 10 -13.15 21.88 -21.81
CA LEU A 10 -12.08 22.29 -20.92
C LEU A 10 -12.59 22.46 -19.48
N PHE A 11 -12.44 21.43 -18.66
CA PHE A 11 -12.44 21.53 -17.19
C PHE A 11 -11.07 22.08 -16.72
N PHE A 12 -10.67 23.22 -17.29
CA PHE A 12 -9.45 23.97 -16.95
C PHE A 12 -9.84 25.31 -16.32
N LEU A 13 -10.62 25.29 -15.24
CA LEU A 13 -10.95 26.50 -14.49
C LEU A 13 -11.09 26.21 -12.99
N PHE A 14 -10.05 25.67 -12.36
CA PHE A 14 -9.78 25.90 -10.93
C PHE A 14 -8.27 25.82 -10.66
N VAL A 15 -7.49 26.63 -11.39
CA VAL A 15 -6.24 27.13 -10.82
C VAL A 15 -6.58 28.50 -10.26
N SER A 16 -7.05 28.54 -9.01
CA SER A 16 -6.99 29.76 -8.24
C SER A 16 -5.51 30.15 -8.21
N VAL A 17 -5.17 31.20 -8.96
CA VAL A 17 -3.89 31.89 -8.87
C VAL A 17 -3.81 32.38 -7.43
N PHE A 18 -3.12 31.64 -6.57
CA PHE A 18 -2.81 32.13 -5.23
C PHE A 18 -1.96 33.40 -5.42
N PRO A 19 -2.31 34.52 -4.77
CA PRO A 19 -1.42 35.66 -4.70
C PRO A 19 -0.10 35.16 -4.11
N SER A 20 1.02 35.52 -4.74
CA SER A 20 2.40 35.06 -4.48
C SER A 20 2.90 35.26 -3.04
N ASN A 21 2.09 35.87 -2.17
CA ASN A 21 2.43 36.20 -0.79
C ASN A 21 1.84 35.19 0.23
N VAL A 22 1.20 34.10 -0.23
CA VAL A 22 0.68 33.01 0.61
C VAL A 22 1.25 31.66 0.14
N LEU A 23 2.55 31.63 -0.15
CA LEU A 23 3.26 30.39 -0.46
C LEU A 23 4.16 30.08 0.71
N GLY A 24 3.79 29.09 1.53
CA GLY A 24 4.65 28.59 2.60
C GLY A 24 5.99 28.10 2.04
N ASP A 25 7.03 28.08 2.89
CA ASP A 25 8.41 27.75 2.51
C ASP A 25 8.54 26.42 1.73
N ASP A 26 7.64 25.47 1.98
CA ASP A 26 7.58 24.18 1.27
C ASP A 26 7.22 24.32 -0.22
N VAL A 27 6.35 25.26 -0.59
CA VAL A 27 6.00 25.47 -2.01
C VAL A 27 7.17 26.12 -2.74
N VAL A 28 7.84 27.08 -2.12
CA VAL A 28 9.03 27.74 -2.70
C VAL A 28 10.18 26.72 -2.89
N LYS A 29 10.37 25.79 -1.94
CA LYS A 29 11.38 24.73 -2.04
C LYS A 29 11.10 23.73 -3.18
N ASN A 30 9.83 23.41 -3.42
CA ASN A 30 9.41 22.46 -4.46
C ASN A 30 9.37 23.06 -5.88
N THR A 31 9.46 24.38 -6.02
CA THR A 31 9.41 25.08 -7.33
C THR A 31 10.80 25.42 -7.90
N LYS A 32 11.87 24.83 -7.35
CA LYS A 32 13.24 25.02 -7.87
C LYS A 32 13.37 24.43 -9.30
N PRO A 33 14.17 25.04 -10.20
CA PRO A 33 14.31 24.58 -11.59
C PRO A 33 14.68 23.10 -11.72
N ASP A 34 15.54 22.60 -10.83
CA ASP A 34 15.96 21.19 -10.82
C ASP A 34 14.79 20.24 -10.51
N LYS A 35 13.91 20.61 -9.57
CA LYS A 35 12.72 19.83 -9.20
C LYS A 35 11.67 19.83 -10.31
N ILE A 36 11.52 20.96 -11.02
CA ILE A 36 10.64 21.04 -12.20
C ILE A 36 11.18 20.17 -13.34
N LYS A 37 12.50 20.14 -13.55
CA LYS A 37 13.12 19.28 -14.55
C LYS A 37 12.94 17.79 -14.22
N GLU A 38 13.11 17.42 -12.96
CA GLU A 38 12.84 16.06 -12.45
C GLU A 38 11.36 15.68 -12.66
N PHE A 39 10.42 16.55 -12.31
CA PHE A 39 8.99 16.32 -12.53
C PHE A 39 8.65 16.11 -14.01
N LYS A 40 9.19 16.92 -14.91
CA LYS A 40 8.94 16.80 -16.37
C LYS A 40 9.47 15.49 -16.97
N GLN A 41 10.39 14.81 -16.29
CA GLN A 41 10.94 13.53 -16.72
C GLN A 41 10.16 12.33 -16.17
N LYS A 42 9.27 12.53 -15.19
CA LYS A 42 8.45 11.45 -14.64
C LYS A 42 7.51 10.91 -15.70
N GLN A 43 7.47 9.59 -15.80
CA GLN A 43 6.51 8.90 -16.66
C GLN A 43 5.18 8.72 -15.93
N SER A 44 4.10 8.57 -16.69
CA SER A 44 2.85 8.04 -16.12
C SER A 44 3.15 6.69 -15.47
N ASN A 45 2.59 6.45 -14.29
CA ASN A 45 2.79 5.24 -13.48
C ASN A 45 4.21 5.07 -12.90
N ASP A 46 5.03 6.12 -12.85
CA ASP A 46 6.22 6.14 -11.99
C ASP A 46 5.79 6.25 -10.51
N PHE A 47 5.62 5.10 -9.87
CA PHE A 47 5.16 5.02 -8.49
C PHE A 47 6.27 5.11 -7.43
N LYS A 48 7.53 5.40 -7.80
CA LYS A 48 8.65 5.35 -6.86
C LYS A 48 8.43 6.20 -5.61
N GLU A 49 8.17 7.49 -5.80
CA GLU A 49 7.93 8.42 -4.67
C GLU A 49 6.66 8.05 -3.88
N LEU A 50 5.65 7.50 -4.55
CA LEU A 50 4.41 7.08 -3.91
C LEU A 50 4.62 5.85 -3.01
N LYS A 51 5.41 4.87 -3.46
CA LYS A 51 5.81 3.72 -2.64
C LYS A 51 6.53 4.17 -1.38
N GLU A 52 7.52 5.04 -1.53
CA GLU A 52 8.30 5.59 -0.41
C GLU A 52 7.37 6.26 0.62
N LYS A 53 6.42 7.08 0.16
CA LYS A 53 5.45 7.76 1.04
C LYS A 53 4.47 6.80 1.72
N ILE A 54 4.02 5.75 1.03
CA ILE A 54 3.15 4.71 1.63
C ILE A 54 3.91 4.04 2.77
N ILE A 55 5.13 3.57 2.52
CA ILE A 55 5.97 2.93 3.54
C ILE A 55 6.27 3.88 4.70
N GLU A 56 6.60 5.15 4.43
CA GLU A 56 6.82 6.16 5.48
C GLU A 56 5.56 6.37 6.34
N ASN A 57 4.39 6.42 5.71
CA ASN A 57 3.12 6.60 6.41
C ASN A 57 2.79 5.41 7.32
N GLU A 58 2.95 4.18 6.83
CA GLU A 58 2.70 2.98 7.64
C GLU A 58 3.65 2.90 8.85
N ASN A 59 4.92 3.25 8.66
CA ASN A 59 5.90 3.25 9.75
C ASN A 59 5.59 4.26 10.87
N LYS A 60 4.85 5.34 10.60
CA LYS A 60 4.46 6.31 11.64
C LYS A 60 3.53 5.72 12.69
N GLY A 61 2.83 4.64 12.35
CA GLY A 61 1.95 3.92 13.28
C GLY A 61 2.65 2.84 14.12
N LEU A 62 3.96 2.63 13.93
CA LEU A 62 4.67 1.50 14.52
C LEU A 62 5.46 1.86 15.80
N PRO A 63 5.66 0.88 16.72
CA PRO A 63 5.07 -0.46 16.69
C PRO A 63 3.56 -0.42 16.99
N LEU A 64 2.79 -1.30 16.34
CA LEU A 64 1.32 -1.34 16.47
C LEU A 64 0.88 -2.65 17.10
N LEU A 65 0.26 -2.58 18.28
CA LEU A 65 -0.35 -3.74 18.92
C LEU A 65 -1.70 -4.05 18.26
N ILE A 66 -1.83 -5.21 17.62
CA ILE A 66 -3.05 -5.65 16.93
C ILE A 66 -4.01 -6.33 17.92
N ASP A 67 -3.45 -7.15 18.81
CA ASP A 67 -4.15 -7.87 19.86
C ASP A 67 -3.21 -8.13 21.06
N SER A 68 -3.63 -8.89 22.07
CA SER A 68 -2.83 -9.15 23.28
C SER A 68 -1.55 -9.97 23.04
N HIS A 69 -1.37 -10.53 21.85
CA HIS A 69 -0.28 -11.43 21.49
C HIS A 69 0.50 -10.98 20.26
N THR A 70 -0.05 -10.12 19.40
CA THR A 70 0.51 -9.78 18.09
C THR A 70 0.80 -8.29 17.96
N MET A 71 2.04 -7.97 17.57
CA MET A 71 2.49 -6.61 17.34
C MET A 71 3.15 -6.49 15.97
N VAL A 72 2.74 -5.51 15.16
CA VAL A 72 3.47 -5.12 13.95
C VAL A 72 4.71 -4.36 14.36
N THR A 73 5.88 -4.82 13.91
CA THR A 73 7.17 -4.25 14.27
C THR A 73 7.79 -3.39 13.18
N ASN A 74 7.54 -3.72 11.92
CA ASN A 74 8.13 -3.00 10.79
C ASN A 74 7.25 -3.11 9.54
N VAL A 75 7.30 -2.08 8.70
CA VAL A 75 6.75 -2.10 7.34
C VAL A 75 7.81 -1.56 6.40
N PHE A 76 8.21 -2.31 5.39
CA PHE A 76 9.23 -1.87 4.44
C PHE A 76 8.94 -2.37 3.03
N GLN A 77 9.63 -1.81 2.06
CA GLN A 77 9.60 -2.29 0.68
C GLN A 77 10.75 -3.27 0.46
N GLU A 78 10.43 -4.42 -0.13
CA GLU A 78 11.41 -5.35 -0.68
C GLU A 78 11.02 -5.61 -2.13
N ASP A 79 11.89 -5.24 -3.07
CA ASP A 79 11.56 -5.18 -4.50
C ASP A 79 10.27 -4.40 -4.78
N ASP A 80 9.19 -5.10 -5.11
CA ASP A 80 7.88 -4.55 -5.40
C ASP A 80 6.78 -5.10 -4.47
N TYR A 81 7.21 -5.67 -3.34
CA TYR A 81 6.34 -6.08 -2.24
C TYR A 81 6.30 -5.02 -1.14
N ILE A 82 5.14 -4.91 -0.50
CA ILE A 82 5.05 -4.41 0.88
C ILE A 82 5.41 -5.58 1.79
N VAL A 83 6.34 -5.39 2.71
CA VAL A 83 6.72 -6.38 3.70
C VAL A 83 6.34 -5.89 5.09
N MET A 84 5.55 -6.69 5.81
CA MET A 84 5.16 -6.44 7.20
C MET A 84 5.74 -7.51 8.11
N THR A 85 6.41 -7.10 9.19
CA THR A 85 6.93 -8.02 10.21
C THR A 85 6.13 -7.94 11.49
N TYR A 86 5.95 -9.08 12.15
CA TYR A 86 5.15 -9.23 13.35
C TYR A 86 5.96 -9.93 14.44
N GLU A 87 5.87 -9.43 15.68
CA GLU A 87 6.31 -10.14 16.87
C GLU A 87 5.09 -10.74 17.57
N ILE A 88 5.17 -12.04 17.89
CA ILE A 88 4.14 -12.78 18.62
C ILE A 88 4.68 -13.21 19.99
N LYS A 89 3.87 -13.01 21.06
CA LYS A 89 4.22 -13.40 22.45
C LYS A 89 3.14 -14.22 23.12
N GLY A 90 3.56 -15.14 23.99
CA GLY A 90 2.66 -15.94 24.83
C GLY A 90 1.96 -17.10 24.11
N ILE A 91 2.36 -17.41 22.87
CA ILE A 91 1.83 -18.52 22.08
C ILE A 91 3.00 -19.43 21.64
N PRO A 92 2.92 -20.76 21.83
CA PRO A 92 3.95 -21.68 21.37
C PRO A 92 4.13 -21.67 19.85
N ILE A 93 5.38 -21.74 19.38
CA ILE A 93 5.71 -21.69 17.95
C ILE A 93 5.13 -22.87 17.16
N GLU A 94 4.90 -24.01 17.81
CA GLU A 94 4.33 -25.22 17.22
C GLU A 94 2.93 -24.99 16.64
N ILE A 95 2.17 -24.04 17.20
CA ILE A 95 0.82 -23.70 16.72
C ILE A 95 0.87 -23.07 15.32
N PHE A 96 1.93 -22.30 15.03
CA PHE A 96 2.08 -21.56 13.76
C PHE A 96 2.71 -22.37 12.64
N LYS A 97 3.30 -23.53 12.95
CA LYS A 97 3.98 -24.39 11.97
C LYS A 97 3.07 -25.34 11.20
N SER A 98 1.77 -25.40 11.53
CA SER A 98 0.83 -26.28 10.84
C SER A 98 0.34 -25.67 9.53
N ASP A 99 0.20 -26.48 8.48
CA ASP A 99 -0.36 -26.03 7.20
C ASP A 99 -1.75 -25.39 7.38
N THR A 100 -2.57 -25.94 8.29
CA THR A 100 -3.88 -25.39 8.63
C THR A 100 -3.79 -23.98 9.22
N ALA A 101 -2.79 -23.68 10.05
CA ALA A 101 -2.59 -22.33 10.59
C ALA A 101 -2.20 -21.35 9.47
N VAL A 102 -1.28 -21.76 8.59
CA VAL A 102 -0.83 -20.95 7.45
C VAL A 102 -1.99 -20.68 6.48
N GLU A 103 -2.79 -21.69 6.14
CA GLU A 103 -3.97 -21.56 5.27
C GLU A 103 -5.04 -20.62 5.86
N ASN A 104 -5.30 -20.74 7.16
CA ASN A 104 -6.26 -19.87 7.84
C ASN A 104 -5.77 -18.42 7.88
N ALA A 105 -4.50 -18.20 8.21
CA ALA A 105 -3.88 -16.88 8.19
C ALA A 105 -3.95 -16.29 6.77
N LYS A 106 -3.55 -17.05 5.76
CA LYS A 106 -3.63 -16.68 4.35
C LYS A 106 -5.04 -16.28 3.95
N LYS A 107 -6.07 -17.04 4.32
CA LYS A 107 -7.46 -16.71 4.00
C LYS A 107 -7.91 -15.38 4.61
N ILE A 108 -7.58 -15.14 5.88
CA ILE A 108 -7.96 -13.91 6.59
C ILE A 108 -7.21 -12.71 6.01
N LEU A 109 -5.90 -12.83 5.82
CA LEU A 109 -5.07 -11.75 5.30
C LEU A 109 -5.43 -11.42 3.84
N THR A 110 -5.72 -12.42 3.00
CA THR A 110 -6.23 -12.19 1.65
C THR A 110 -7.57 -11.47 1.68
N ALA A 111 -8.49 -11.84 2.58
CA ALA A 111 -9.78 -11.15 2.69
C ALA A 111 -9.61 -9.66 3.04
N ASN A 112 -8.71 -9.33 3.98
CA ASN A 112 -8.38 -7.94 4.33
C ASN A 112 -7.69 -7.20 3.18
N TYR A 113 -6.66 -7.82 2.59
CA TYR A 113 -5.91 -7.23 1.49
C TYR A 113 -6.77 -6.99 0.25
N CYS A 114 -7.85 -7.75 0.06
CA CYS A 114 -8.74 -7.65 -1.10
C CYS A 114 -10.00 -6.81 -0.86
N GLN A 115 -10.10 -6.13 0.28
CA GLN A 115 -11.20 -5.20 0.52
C GLN A 115 -11.22 -4.08 -0.53
N ASP A 116 -12.43 -3.64 -0.90
CA ASP A 116 -12.65 -2.52 -1.81
C ASP A 116 -12.56 -1.18 -1.05
N GLU A 117 -11.38 -0.94 -0.48
CA GLU A 117 -11.03 0.31 0.19
C GLU A 117 -9.99 1.08 -0.63
N SER A 118 -10.04 2.41 -0.60
CA SER A 118 -9.16 3.27 -1.40
C SER A 118 -7.67 2.95 -1.18
N ASN A 119 -7.29 2.67 0.07
CA ASN A 119 -5.90 2.38 0.42
C ASN A 119 -5.47 1.02 -0.11
N MET A 120 -6.30 -0.02 0.06
CA MET A 120 -5.99 -1.36 -0.43
C MET A 120 -5.98 -1.40 -1.98
N ASN A 121 -6.90 -0.68 -2.63
CA ASN A 121 -6.87 -0.47 -4.07
C ASN A 121 -5.56 0.20 -4.53
N LEU A 122 -5.13 1.24 -3.82
CA LEU A 122 -3.88 1.94 -4.12
C LEU A 122 -2.67 1.00 -3.96
N TRP A 123 -2.61 0.24 -2.86
CA TRP A 123 -1.52 -0.70 -2.61
C TRP A 123 -1.42 -1.74 -3.71
N ARG A 124 -2.55 -2.32 -4.14
CA ARG A 124 -2.59 -3.31 -5.23
C ARG A 124 -2.14 -2.75 -6.58
N VAL A 125 -2.38 -1.47 -6.85
CA VAL A 125 -1.91 -0.81 -8.09
C VAL A 125 -0.42 -0.48 -8.02
N VAL A 126 0.03 -0.01 -6.86
CA VAL A 126 1.38 0.51 -6.67
C VAL A 126 2.40 -0.61 -6.49
N PHE A 127 2.07 -1.63 -5.70
CA PHE A 127 2.91 -2.79 -5.39
C PHE A 127 2.37 -4.01 -6.16
N SER A 128 2.81 -4.14 -7.40
CA SER A 128 2.26 -5.13 -8.34
C SER A 128 2.60 -6.57 -7.97
N SER A 129 3.64 -6.77 -7.16
CA SER A 129 4.01 -8.09 -6.64
C SER A 129 3.19 -8.49 -5.41
N GLY A 130 2.71 -7.52 -4.63
CA GLY A 130 1.76 -7.75 -3.54
C GLY A 130 2.31 -7.44 -2.15
N ILE A 131 1.92 -8.26 -1.17
CA ILE A 131 2.27 -8.07 0.25
C ILE A 131 2.80 -9.38 0.87
N ARG A 132 3.81 -9.27 1.73
CA ARG A 132 4.38 -10.37 2.52
C ARG A 132 4.25 -10.08 4.00
N HIS A 133 3.85 -11.09 4.76
CA HIS A 133 3.73 -11.06 6.20
C HIS A 133 4.70 -12.08 6.80
N PHE A 134 5.58 -11.62 7.68
CA PHE A 134 6.54 -12.47 8.41
C PHE A 134 6.29 -12.40 9.90
N TYR A 135 5.96 -13.54 10.50
CA TYR A 135 5.64 -13.65 11.92
C TYR A 135 6.80 -14.29 12.68
N TYR A 136 7.21 -13.66 13.78
CA TYR A 136 8.33 -14.10 14.61
C TYR A 136 7.89 -14.40 16.03
N ILE A 137 8.35 -15.52 16.59
CA ILE A 137 8.23 -15.88 18.01
C ILE A 137 9.64 -16.05 18.56
N ASP A 138 9.99 -15.30 19.61
CA ASP A 138 11.32 -15.29 20.22
C ASP A 138 12.46 -15.12 19.19
N GLY A 139 12.24 -14.24 18.21
CA GLY A 139 13.19 -13.93 17.13
C GLY A 139 13.33 -15.00 16.04
N LYS A 140 12.56 -16.10 16.10
CA LYS A 140 12.52 -17.14 15.07
C LYS A 140 11.30 -16.97 14.18
N GLU A 141 11.47 -17.09 12.87
CA GLU A 141 10.33 -17.10 11.94
C GLU A 141 9.41 -18.29 12.27
N ALA A 142 8.16 -17.98 12.56
CA ALA A 142 7.12 -18.93 12.92
C ALA A 142 6.19 -19.23 11.74
N MET A 143 5.93 -18.23 10.88
CA MET A 143 5.04 -18.32 9.73
C MET A 143 5.36 -17.19 8.74
N SER A 144 5.23 -17.49 7.45
CA SER A 144 5.29 -16.50 6.37
C SER A 144 4.09 -16.66 5.44
N VAL A 145 3.52 -15.53 5.02
CA VAL A 145 2.35 -15.48 4.12
C VAL A 145 2.59 -14.41 3.06
N GLU A 146 2.62 -14.80 1.80
CA GLU A 146 2.66 -13.88 0.64
C GLU A 146 1.27 -13.79 0.03
N ILE A 147 0.79 -12.61 -0.37
CA ILE A 147 -0.47 -12.37 -1.08
C ILE A 147 -0.25 -11.51 -2.32
N GLN A 148 -0.69 -12.00 -3.46
CA GLN A 148 -0.58 -11.32 -4.75
C GLN A 148 -1.90 -10.63 -5.12
N PRO A 149 -1.87 -9.50 -5.87
CA PRO A 149 -3.09 -8.80 -6.28
C PRO A 149 -4.08 -9.65 -7.10
N ASN A 150 -3.59 -10.67 -7.83
CA ASN A 150 -4.43 -11.55 -8.66
C ASN A 150 -5.37 -12.45 -7.82
N GLU A 151 -5.07 -12.65 -6.54
CA GLU A 151 -5.87 -13.47 -5.62
C GLU A 151 -7.20 -12.79 -5.25
N CYS A 152 -7.27 -11.47 -5.36
CA CYS A 152 -8.49 -10.70 -5.11
C CYS A 152 -9.59 -10.92 -6.14
N TYR A 153 -9.24 -11.43 -7.32
CA TYR A 153 -10.20 -11.76 -8.37
C TYR A 153 -10.74 -13.19 -8.26
N GLN A 154 -10.10 -14.06 -7.46
CA GLN A 154 -10.49 -15.46 -7.29
C GLN A 154 -11.56 -15.66 -6.20
N SER A 155 -11.72 -14.71 -5.28
CA SER A 155 -12.70 -14.73 -4.19
C SER A 155 -14.14 -14.42 -4.63
N ILE A 156 -14.36 -13.89 -5.85
CA ILE A 156 -15.69 -13.59 -6.39
C ILE A 156 -16.39 -14.83 -6.98
N LYS A 157 -15.70 -15.97 -7.14
CA LYS A 157 -16.25 -17.18 -7.82
C LYS A 157 -16.85 -18.26 -6.92
N LYS A 158 -17.07 -18.05 -5.63
CA LYS A 158 -17.74 -19.06 -4.76
C LYS A 158 -18.86 -18.48 -3.91
N VAL A 159 -19.93 -18.04 -4.57
CA VAL A 159 -21.30 -18.18 -4.06
C VAL A 159 -22.19 -18.47 -5.27
N ASN A 160 -22.44 -19.75 -5.53
CA ASN A 160 -23.59 -20.27 -6.27
C ASN A 160 -23.91 -21.64 -5.66
#